data_AF-A0A951R9M4-F1
#
_entry.id   AF-A0A951R9M4-F1
#
_cell.length_a   1.000
_cell.length_b   1.000
_cell.length_c   1.000
_cell.angle_alpha   90.00
_cell.angle_beta   90.00
_cell.angle_gamma   90.00
#
_symmetry.space_group_name_H-M   'P 1'
#
loop_
_entity.id
_entity.type
_entity.pdbx_description
1 polymer ?
#
loop_
_entity_poly.entity_id
_entity_poly.type
_entity_poly.pdbx_seq_one_letter_code
_entity_poly.pdbx_strand_id
1 'polypeptide(L)'
;MLEDLLEISLNDVITVVGAGGKTSLITYLSKRLSSNYKVLLTTTTKIYLPKSSDFNNMIMLNEKSDTFIDKGITLCGKFINNENKVVGLSFNELDKLLEKFDISLIEGDGSKRKKLKGWKEDEPLVHPKTTKCIGVIDITSYNMYINETNIHRVDKFLEICGEVN
;
A
#
# COMPACT_ATOMS: atom_id res chain seq x y z
N MET A 1 -0.14 -16.03 -14.18
CA MET A 1 0.46 -15.64 -12.87
C MET A 1 -0.43 -14.56 -12.25
N LEU A 2 -0.17 -14.08 -11.03
CA LEU A 2 -1.12 -13.18 -10.34
C LEU A 2 -1.24 -11.81 -11.06
N GLU A 3 -0.15 -11.30 -11.60
CA GLU A 3 -0.13 -10.08 -12.41
C GLU A 3 -0.98 -10.20 -13.70
N ASP A 4 -1.03 -11.39 -14.31
CA ASP A 4 -1.88 -11.65 -15.48
C ASP A 4 -3.35 -11.73 -15.09
N LEU A 5 -3.65 -12.39 -13.96
CA LEU A 5 -5.03 -12.51 -13.43
C LEU A 5 -5.60 -11.15 -13.03
N LEU A 6 -4.74 -10.26 -12.55
CA LEU A 6 -5.10 -8.88 -12.19
C LEU A 6 -5.04 -7.92 -13.39
N GLU A 7 -4.72 -8.42 -14.59
CA GLU A 7 -4.63 -7.66 -15.84
C GLU A 7 -3.74 -6.42 -15.69
N ILE A 8 -2.60 -6.55 -15.02
CA ILE A 8 -1.68 -5.44 -14.77
C ILE A 8 -0.98 -5.05 -16.07
N SER A 9 -1.00 -3.76 -16.39
CA SER A 9 -0.50 -3.20 -17.64
C SER A 9 0.23 -1.87 -17.44
N LEU A 10 0.89 -1.39 -18.49
CA LEU A 10 1.59 -0.09 -18.49
C LEU A 10 0.63 1.04 -18.13
N ASN A 11 1.10 1.98 -17.32
CA ASN A 11 0.39 3.12 -16.74
C ASN A 11 -0.63 2.77 -15.64
N ASP A 12 -0.69 1.52 -15.18
CA ASP A 12 -1.57 1.18 -14.07
C ASP A 12 -1.13 1.89 -12.78
N VAL A 13 -2.09 2.55 -12.16
CA VAL A 13 -2.03 3.02 -10.77
C VAL A 13 -2.92 2.10 -9.95
N ILE A 14 -2.30 1.30 -9.08
CA ILE A 14 -2.95 0.24 -8.33
C ILE A 14 -2.93 0.61 -6.85
N THR A 15 -4.11 0.70 -6.23
CA THR A 15 -4.21 0.87 -4.77
C THR A 15 -4.62 -0.44 -4.12
N VAL A 16 -3.87 -0.84 -3.10
CA VAL A 16 -4.14 -2.04 -2.30
C VAL A 16 -4.70 -1.61 -0.94
N VAL A 17 -5.87 -2.13 -0.59
CA VAL A 17 -6.64 -1.78 0.62
C VAL A 17 -7.01 -3.01 1.43
N GLY A 18 -7.49 -2.83 2.67
CA GLY A 18 -7.92 -3.93 3.53
C GLY A 18 -6.89 -4.36 4.58
N ALA A 19 -6.83 -5.65 4.89
CA ALA A 19 -5.99 -6.16 5.96
C ALA A 19 -5.51 -7.59 5.67
N GLY A 20 -4.38 -7.96 6.30
CA GLY A 20 -3.79 -9.30 6.17
C GLY A 20 -3.24 -9.64 4.80
N GLY A 21 -2.01 -9.20 4.53
CA GLY A 21 -1.27 -9.60 3.32
C GLY A 21 -1.04 -8.51 2.28
N LYS A 22 -1.52 -7.27 2.51
CA LYS A 22 -1.29 -6.13 1.60
C LYS A 22 0.18 -5.92 1.25
N THR A 23 1.04 -5.77 2.28
CA THR A 23 2.48 -5.58 2.08
C THR A 23 3.09 -6.75 1.32
N SER A 24 2.70 -7.98 1.64
CA SER A 24 3.17 -9.19 0.93
C SER A 24 2.76 -9.20 -0.54
N LEU A 25 1.50 -8.84 -0.85
CA LEU A 25 0.99 -8.71 -2.20
C LEU A 25 1.76 -7.64 -2.98
N ILE A 26 1.92 -6.46 -2.39
CA ILE A 26 2.66 -5.35 -3.00
C ILE A 26 4.11 -5.76 -3.28
N THR A 27 4.80 -6.38 -2.32
CA THR A 27 6.18 -6.87 -2.49
C THR A 27 6.27 -7.97 -3.55
N TYR A 28 5.27 -8.85 -3.64
CA TYR A 28 5.21 -9.86 -4.69
C TYR A 28 5.08 -9.21 -6.07
N LEU A 29 4.09 -8.33 -6.25
CA LEU A 29 3.83 -7.67 -7.52
C LEU A 29 5.01 -6.81 -7.95
N SER A 30 5.60 -6.03 -7.03
CA SER A 30 6.74 -5.16 -7.35
C SER A 30 7.93 -5.95 -7.88
N LYS A 31 8.26 -7.09 -7.27
CA LYS A 31 9.36 -7.97 -7.71
C LYS A 31 9.12 -8.61 -9.07
N ARG A 32 7.87 -8.92 -9.41
CA ARG A 32 7.54 -9.53 -10.71
C ARG A 32 7.59 -8.51 -11.84
N LEU A 33 7.08 -7.31 -11.58
CA LEU A 33 6.98 -6.23 -12.57
C LEU A 33 8.30 -5.49 -12.78
N SER A 34 9.15 -5.39 -11.76
CA SER A 34 10.41 -4.61 -11.82
C SER A 34 11.41 -5.11 -12.86
N SER A 35 11.30 -6.38 -13.25
CA SER A 35 12.08 -6.98 -14.32
C SER A 35 11.80 -6.39 -15.70
N ASN A 36 10.73 -5.61 -15.88
CA ASN A 36 10.33 -4.96 -17.14
C ASN A 36 9.96 -3.47 -17.00
N TYR A 37 9.58 -3.04 -15.80
CA TYR A 37 8.97 -1.73 -15.58
C TYR A 37 9.68 -0.91 -14.50
N LYS A 38 9.53 0.42 -14.58
CA LYS A 38 9.76 1.37 -13.50
C LYS A 38 8.59 1.27 -12.52
N VAL A 39 8.78 0.57 -11.42
CA VAL A 39 7.73 0.33 -10.42
C VAL A 39 7.84 1.31 -9.27
N LEU A 40 6.81 2.12 -9.07
CA LEU A 40 6.64 2.94 -7.87
C LEU A 40 6.05 2.07 -6.76
N LEU A 41 6.73 2.03 -5.61
CA LEU A 41 6.21 1.53 -4.36
C LEU A 41 5.96 2.73 -3.43
N THR A 42 4.72 2.95 -3.02
CA THR A 42 4.38 4.07 -2.14
C THR A 42 3.14 3.78 -1.27
N THR A 43 2.73 4.76 -0.49
CA THR A 43 1.60 4.67 0.43
C THR A 43 0.96 6.03 0.63
N THR A 44 -0.35 6.06 0.87
CA THR A 44 -1.09 7.27 1.28
C THR A 44 -1.19 7.37 2.81
N THR A 45 -0.81 6.31 3.52
CA THR A 45 -0.77 6.23 4.99
C THR A 45 0.64 5.92 5.49
N LYS A 46 0.83 5.72 6.81
CA LYS A 46 2.12 5.34 7.39
C LYS A 46 2.31 3.82 7.31
N ILE A 47 3.36 3.35 6.64
CA ILE A 47 3.74 1.93 6.58
C ILE A 47 5.08 1.69 7.26
N TYR A 48 5.33 0.47 7.72
CA TYR A 48 6.69 0.09 8.12
C TYR A 48 7.62 0.17 6.93
N LEU A 49 8.85 0.65 7.15
CA LEU A 49 9.88 0.66 6.12
C LEU A 49 10.05 -0.77 5.56
N PRO A 50 9.84 -0.99 4.25
CA PRO A 50 10.15 -2.27 3.61
C PRO A 50 11.62 -2.64 3.81
N LYS A 51 11.97 -3.93 3.65
CA LYS A 51 13.38 -4.32 3.78
C LYS A 51 14.17 -3.68 2.63
N SER A 52 15.45 -3.40 2.86
CA SER A 52 16.34 -2.87 1.81
C SER A 52 16.44 -3.78 0.58
N SER A 53 16.14 -5.08 0.72
CA SER A 53 16.07 -6.04 -0.39
C SER A 53 14.75 -6.02 -1.17
N ASP A 54 13.75 -5.24 -0.75
CA ASP A 54 12.45 -5.14 -1.40
C ASP A 54 12.36 -3.97 -2.40
N PHE A 55 13.37 -3.10 -2.47
CA PHE A 55 13.44 -1.99 -3.43
C PHE A 55 14.88 -1.74 -3.90
N ASN A 56 15.04 -1.13 -5.08
CA ASN A 56 16.34 -0.77 -5.64
C ASN A 56 16.75 0.65 -5.27
N ASN A 57 15.78 1.58 -5.27
CA ASN A 57 15.99 2.98 -4.99
C ASN A 57 15.00 3.48 -3.93
N MET A 58 15.37 4.54 -3.21
CA MET A 58 14.51 5.18 -2.23
C MET A 58 14.53 6.69 -2.44
N ILE A 59 13.36 7.31 -2.48
CA ILE A 59 13.17 8.76 -2.63
C ILE A 59 12.27 9.24 -1.49
N MET A 60 12.78 10.17 -0.67
CA MET A 60 12.00 10.85 0.35
C MET A 60 11.83 12.31 -0.05
N LEU A 61 10.60 12.78 -0.24
CA LEU A 61 10.37 14.14 -0.79
C LEU A 61 10.91 15.29 0.07
N ASN A 62 11.04 15.07 1.38
CA ASN A 62 11.63 16.07 2.28
C ASN A 62 13.16 16.04 2.27
N GLU A 63 13.77 15.03 1.66
CA GLU A 63 15.21 14.90 1.51
C GLU A 63 15.59 15.37 0.08
N LYS A 64 16.65 16.17 -0.05
CA LYS A 64 17.15 16.53 -1.38
C LYS A 64 17.78 15.29 -1.99
N SER A 65 17.08 14.63 -2.91
CA SER A 65 17.65 13.53 -3.69
C SER A 65 17.41 13.74 -5.18
N ASP A 66 18.51 13.85 -5.94
CA ASP A 66 18.49 13.75 -7.39
C ASP A 66 18.65 12.26 -7.75
N THR A 67 17.61 11.49 -7.48
CA THR A 67 17.62 10.05 -7.80
C THR A 67 17.10 9.85 -9.21
N PHE A 68 17.94 9.30 -10.08
CA PHE A 68 17.51 8.88 -11.41
C PHE A 68 16.54 7.70 -11.30
N ILE A 69 15.37 7.82 -11.92
CA ILE A 69 14.34 6.77 -11.93
C ILE A 69 14.53 5.91 -13.17
N ASP A 70 15.07 4.71 -12.93
CA ASP A 70 15.20 3.65 -13.92
C ASP A 70 14.34 2.43 -13.58
N LYS A 71 14.34 1.47 -14.48
CA LYS A 71 13.73 0.15 -14.33
C LYS A 71 14.14 -0.50 -13.02
N GLY A 72 13.17 -1.08 -12.31
CA GLY A 72 13.35 -1.52 -10.94
C GLY A 72 12.24 -1.02 -10.03
N ILE A 73 12.41 -1.23 -8.72
CA ILE A 73 11.48 -0.81 -7.69
C ILE A 73 12.02 0.44 -7.02
N THR A 74 11.26 1.52 -7.00
CA THR A 74 11.58 2.73 -6.24
C THR A 74 10.56 2.92 -5.13
N LEU A 75 11.03 2.92 -3.88
CA LEU A 75 10.23 3.28 -2.72
C LEU A 75 10.16 4.81 -2.59
N CYS A 76 8.97 5.37 -2.67
CA CYS A 76 8.75 6.81 -2.46
C CYS A 76 7.89 7.07 -1.22
N GLY A 77 8.34 8.01 -0.39
CA GLY A 77 7.59 8.52 0.75
C GLY A 77 7.91 9.98 1.01
N LYS A 78 7.27 10.57 2.02
CA LYS A 78 7.55 11.95 2.43
C LYS A 78 8.85 12.03 3.21
N PHE A 79 8.98 11.17 4.22
CA PHE A 79 10.17 10.97 5.06
C PHE A 79 10.01 9.66 5.85
N ILE A 80 11.08 9.21 6.51
CA ILE A 80 11.03 8.11 7.49
C ILE A 80 10.96 8.73 8.90
N ASN A 81 9.96 8.33 9.68
CA ASN A 81 9.80 8.83 11.05
C ASN A 81 10.64 8.05 12.07
N ASN A 82 10.63 8.50 13.33
CA ASN A 82 11.34 7.86 14.45
C ASN A 82 10.85 6.44 14.80
N GLU A 83 9.70 6.00 14.30
CA GLU A 83 9.19 4.63 14.44
C GLU A 83 9.66 3.70 13.30
N ASN A 84 10.59 4.16 12.45
CA ASN A 84 11.03 3.46 11.24
C ASN A 84 9.85 3.17 10.27
N LYS A 85 8.95 4.14 10.14
CA LYS A 85 7.82 4.11 9.20
C LYS A 85 8.01 5.14 8.10
N VAL A 86 7.71 4.73 6.88
CA VAL A 86 7.59 5.62 5.74
C VAL A 86 6.27 6.37 5.90
N VAL A 87 6.37 7.70 5.97
CA VAL A 87 5.20 8.57 5.97
C VAL A 87 4.71 8.73 4.54
N GLY A 88 3.43 8.44 4.32
CA GLY A 88 2.80 8.49 3.01
C GLY A 88 2.72 9.89 2.41
N LEU A 89 2.44 9.90 1.12
CA LEU A 89 2.34 11.08 0.28
C LEU A 89 0.88 11.55 0.20
N SER A 90 0.68 12.87 0.15
CA SER A 90 -0.60 13.44 -0.27
C SER A 90 -0.87 13.15 -1.75
N PHE A 91 -2.13 13.23 -2.18
CA PHE A 91 -2.48 13.02 -3.60
C PHE A 91 -1.75 14.00 -4.53
N ASN A 92 -1.63 15.27 -4.14
CA ASN A 92 -0.88 16.26 -4.92
C ASN A 92 0.64 15.95 -5.02
N GLU A 93 1.21 15.28 -4.01
CA GLU A 93 2.60 14.82 -4.05
C GLU A 93 2.73 13.56 -4.94
N LEU A 94 1.76 12.64 -4.87
CA LEU A 94 1.70 11.46 -5.73
C LEU A 94 1.55 11.84 -7.20
N ASP A 95 0.70 12.80 -7.53
CA ASP A 95 0.49 13.26 -8.91
C ASP A 95 1.79 13.62 -9.63
N LYS A 96 2.77 14.20 -8.92
CA LYS A 96 4.08 14.57 -9.47
C LYS A 96 5.00 13.36 -9.71
N LEU A 97 4.69 12.22 -9.12
CA LEU A 97 5.46 10.99 -9.24
C LEU A 97 4.85 10.03 -10.25
N LEU A 98 3.52 9.88 -10.29
CA LEU A 98 2.84 8.85 -11.08
C LEU A 98 3.32 8.82 -12.55
N GLU A 99 3.50 9.97 -13.18
CA GLU A 99 3.94 10.09 -14.59
C GLU A 99 5.39 9.65 -14.85
N LYS A 100 6.20 9.49 -13.80
CA LYS A 100 7.61 9.08 -13.89
C LYS A 100 7.80 7.57 -13.84
N PHE A 101 6.73 6.83 -13.58
CA PHE A 101 6.74 5.39 -13.38
C PHE A 101 5.80 4.70 -14.36
N ASP A 102 6.18 3.50 -14.76
CA ASP A 102 5.40 2.67 -15.67
C ASP A 102 4.21 2.04 -14.94
N ILE A 103 4.40 1.65 -13.67
CA ILE A 103 3.36 1.06 -12.82
C ILE A 103 3.52 1.58 -11.40
N SER A 104 2.41 1.94 -10.76
CA SER A 104 2.39 2.43 -9.38
C SER A 104 1.61 1.51 -8.45
N LEU A 105 2.24 1.08 -7.37
CA LEU A 105 1.65 0.28 -6.29
C LEU A 105 1.54 1.13 -5.03
N ILE A 106 0.32 1.38 -4.57
CA ILE A 106 -0.01 2.28 -3.46
C ILE A 106 -0.67 1.47 -2.35
N GLU A 107 -0.10 1.48 -1.14
CA GLU A 107 -0.84 1.01 0.04
C GLU A 107 -1.81 2.11 0.52
N GLY A 108 -3.11 1.85 0.40
CA GLY A 108 -4.17 2.85 0.62
C GLY A 108 -4.61 3.01 2.07
N ASP A 109 -4.19 2.10 2.96
CA ASP A 109 -4.63 2.09 4.35
C ASP A 109 -3.74 1.26 5.30
N GLY A 110 -3.76 1.60 6.59
CA GLY A 110 -2.99 0.89 7.61
C GLY A 110 -3.83 -0.07 8.44
N SER A 111 -3.39 -1.32 8.62
CA SER A 111 -4.04 -2.30 9.52
C SER A 111 -3.29 -2.56 10.82
N LYS A 112 -2.16 -1.89 11.08
CA LYS A 112 -1.22 -2.20 12.19
C LYS A 112 -0.84 -3.69 12.26
N ARG A 113 -0.69 -4.36 11.11
CA ARG A 113 -0.41 -5.81 10.98
C ARG A 113 -1.48 -6.72 11.60
N LYS A 114 -2.67 -6.18 11.90
CA LYS A 114 -3.84 -6.98 12.27
C LYS A 114 -4.47 -7.60 11.03
N LYS A 115 -5.20 -8.70 11.24
CA LYS A 115 -5.80 -9.51 10.18
C LYS A 115 -7.05 -8.89 9.59
N LEU A 116 -7.82 -8.20 10.43
CA LEU A 116 -9.00 -7.42 10.07
C LEU A 116 -8.88 -6.00 10.62
N LYS A 117 -9.78 -5.11 10.18
CA LYS A 117 -9.83 -3.74 10.67
C LYS A 117 -11.20 -3.09 10.43
N GLY A 118 -11.52 -2.10 11.24
CA GLY A 118 -12.51 -1.09 10.90
C GLY A 118 -11.87 0.10 10.19
N TRP A 119 -12.41 0.49 9.04
CA TRP A 119 -12.02 1.73 8.37
C TRP A 119 -12.53 2.95 9.15
N LYS A 120 -11.79 4.05 9.10
CA LYS A 120 -12.31 5.36 9.51
C LYS A 120 -13.16 5.95 8.38
N GLU A 121 -13.88 7.03 8.68
CA GLU A 121 -14.66 7.79 7.69
C GLU A 121 -13.82 8.26 6.49
N ASP A 122 -12.53 8.53 6.70
CA ASP A 122 -11.59 8.98 5.68
C ASP A 122 -10.78 7.85 5.04
N GLU A 123 -11.03 6.58 5.39
CA GLU A 123 -10.34 5.43 4.81
C GLU A 123 -11.30 4.50 4.06
N PRO A 124 -10.83 3.75 3.04
CA PRO A 124 -9.45 3.74 2.52
C PRO A 124 -9.12 4.98 1.68
N LEU A 125 -7.85 5.40 1.72
CA LEU A 125 -7.35 6.50 0.89
C LEU A 125 -6.95 5.97 -0.48
N VAL A 126 -7.90 5.99 -1.41
CA VAL A 126 -7.71 5.60 -2.81
C VAL A 126 -7.48 6.84 -3.66
N HIS A 127 -6.37 6.85 -4.41
CA HIS A 127 -6.03 7.98 -5.27
C HIS A 127 -7.04 8.11 -6.43
N PRO A 128 -7.47 9.32 -6.85
CA PRO A 128 -8.42 9.47 -7.95
C PRO A 128 -7.94 8.92 -9.30
N LYS A 129 -6.62 8.87 -9.53
CA LYS A 129 -6.00 8.24 -10.71
C LYS A 129 -5.89 6.72 -10.61
N THR A 130 -6.37 6.09 -9.54
CA THR A 130 -6.30 4.63 -9.37
C THR A 130 -7.09 3.93 -10.47
N THR A 131 -6.37 3.20 -11.31
CA THR A 131 -6.90 2.36 -12.40
C THR A 131 -7.44 1.02 -11.88
N LYS A 132 -6.87 0.49 -10.80
CA LYS A 132 -7.26 -0.79 -10.19
C LYS A 132 -7.20 -0.71 -8.67
N CYS A 133 -8.27 -1.10 -7.99
CA CYS A 133 -8.29 -1.20 -6.53
C CYS A 133 -8.36 -2.67 -6.11
N ILE A 134 -7.41 -3.13 -5.31
CA ILE A 134 -7.33 -4.51 -4.83
C ILE A 134 -7.63 -4.55 -3.33
N GLY A 135 -8.76 -5.16 -2.97
CA GLY A 135 -9.10 -5.45 -1.58
C GLY A 135 -8.44 -6.74 -1.11
N VAL A 136 -7.77 -6.68 0.04
CA VAL A 136 -7.14 -7.85 0.68
C VAL A 136 -7.85 -8.16 1.99
N ILE A 137 -8.19 -9.44 2.16
CA ILE A 137 -8.77 -9.99 3.38
C ILE A 137 -8.00 -11.24 3.80
N ASP A 138 -7.72 -11.37 5.09
CA ASP A 138 -7.05 -12.55 5.64
C ASP A 138 -8.05 -13.70 5.78
N ILE A 139 -7.90 -14.78 5.01
CA ILE A 139 -8.77 -15.95 5.15
C ILE A 139 -8.62 -16.62 6.53
N THR A 140 -7.46 -16.47 7.19
CA THR A 140 -7.24 -17.01 8.54
C THR A 140 -7.95 -16.21 9.62
N SER A 141 -8.67 -15.13 9.24
CA SER A 141 -9.59 -14.42 10.12
C SER A 141 -10.90 -15.16 10.38
N TYR A 142 -11.18 -16.22 9.61
CA TYR A 142 -12.35 -17.05 9.81
C TYR A 142 -12.42 -17.60 11.24
N ASN A 143 -13.58 -17.48 11.87
CA ASN A 143 -13.87 -17.92 13.23
C ASN A 143 -12.97 -17.29 14.32
N MET A 144 -12.37 -16.13 14.06
CA MET A 144 -11.60 -15.40 15.06
C MET A 144 -12.51 -14.56 15.96
N TYR A 145 -12.17 -14.51 17.25
CA TYR A 145 -12.83 -13.60 18.18
C TYR A 145 -12.62 -12.14 17.78
N ILE A 146 -13.71 -11.37 17.84
CA ILE A 146 -13.70 -9.91 17.68
C ILE A 146 -13.08 -9.30 18.94
N ASN A 147 -11.84 -8.81 18.81
CA ASN A 147 -11.12 -8.11 19.88
C ASN A 147 -9.93 -7.29 19.32
N GLU A 148 -9.36 -6.42 20.15
CA GLU A 148 -8.24 -5.53 19.80
C GLU A 148 -6.91 -6.28 19.52
N THR A 149 -6.81 -7.54 19.95
CA THR A 149 -5.67 -8.39 19.60
C THR A 149 -5.72 -8.81 18.13
N ASN A 150 -6.91 -8.96 17.57
CA ASN A 150 -7.15 -9.52 16.25
C ASN A 150 -7.50 -8.49 15.18
N ILE A 151 -8.21 -7.44 15.58
CA ILE A 151 -8.84 -6.46 14.70
C ILE A 151 -8.33 -5.08 15.05
N HIS A 152 -7.94 -4.31 14.03
CA HIS A 152 -7.56 -2.92 14.23
C HIS A 152 -8.81 -2.03 14.30
N ARG A 153 -8.99 -1.28 15.40
CA ARG A 153 -10.15 -0.37 15.62
C ARG A 153 -11.45 -1.17 15.70
N VAL A 154 -11.64 -1.92 16.78
CA VAL A 154 -12.79 -2.83 16.93
C VAL A 154 -14.12 -2.07 16.85
N ASP A 155 -14.22 -0.90 17.49
CA ASP A 155 -15.45 -0.10 17.47
C ASP A 155 -15.91 0.23 16.04
N LYS A 156 -14.97 0.66 15.18
CA LYS A 156 -15.24 0.93 13.76
C LYS A 156 -15.55 -0.33 12.96
N PHE A 157 -14.94 -1.46 13.31
CA PHE A 157 -15.24 -2.73 12.66
C PHE A 157 -16.68 -3.16 12.96
N LEU A 158 -17.12 -3.03 14.22
CA LEU A 158 -18.48 -3.31 14.65
C LEU A 158 -19.51 -2.39 13.96
N GLU A 159 -19.21 -1.10 13.81
CA GLU A 159 -20.05 -0.17 13.04
C GLU A 159 -20.26 -0.65 11.58
N ILE A 160 -19.22 -1.21 10.95
CA ILE A 160 -19.29 -1.71 9.56
C ILE A 160 -20.07 -3.04 9.47
N CYS A 161 -19.88 -3.93 10.44
CA CYS A 161 -20.60 -5.21 10.48
C CYS A 161 -22.10 -5.03 10.79
N GLY A 162 -22.49 -3.91 11.38
CA GLY A 162 -23.82 -3.69 11.92
C GLY A 162 -24.02 -4.45 13.24
N GLU A 163 -25.26 -4.49 13.72
CA GLU A 163 -25.60 -5.26 14.92
C GLU A 163 -25.40 -6.75 14.66
N VAL A 164 -24.43 -7.35 15.35
CA VAL A 164 -24.24 -8.79 15.40
C VAL A 164 -25.24 -9.32 16.43
N ASN A 165 -26.44 -9.69 15.96
CA ASN A 165 -27.44 -10.38 16.78
C ASN A 165 -26.94 -11.72 17.33
#